data_AF-A0A507FNP0-F1
#
_entry.id   AF-A0A507FNP0-F1
#
_cell.length_a   1.000
_cell.length_b   1.000
_cell.length_c   1.000
_cell.angle_alpha   90.00
_cell.angle_beta   90.00
_cell.angle_gamma   90.00
#
_symmetry.space_group_name_H-M   'P 1'
#
loop_
_entity.id
_entity.type
_entity.pdbx_description
1 polymer ?
#
loop_
_entity_poly.entity_id
_entity_poly.type
_entity_poly.pdbx_seq_one_letter_code
_entity_poly.pdbx_strand_id
1 'polypeptide(L)'
;MGLDHKWFGNLSRQNGYYEHQISPFQQNLFKGFFNPGAKKFAFRLGRQALFALPPMAFYYYLSQWATETNNHYHTKAYLKQHGGEH
;
A
#
# COMPACT_ATOMS: atom_id res chain seq x y z
N MET A 1 18.53 -13.43 -20.35
CA MET A 1 17.53 -14.52 -20.48
C MET A 1 16.22 -13.86 -20.89
N GLY A 2 15.82 -14.06 -22.15
CA GLY A 2 14.74 -13.32 -22.79
C GLY A 2 13.35 -13.69 -22.26
N LEU A 3 12.53 -12.68 -22.00
CA LEU A 3 11.09 -12.81 -21.74
C LEU A 3 10.38 -13.00 -23.09
N ASP A 4 10.43 -14.21 -23.64
CA ASP A 4 9.63 -14.54 -24.81
C ASP A 4 8.24 -15.01 -24.33
N HIS A 5 7.21 -14.21 -24.57
CA HIS A 5 5.85 -14.50 -24.12
C HIS A 5 5.18 -15.44 -25.12
N LYS A 6 4.88 -16.67 -24.68
CA LYS A 6 4.24 -17.68 -25.53
C LYS A 6 2.81 -17.25 -25.91
N TRP A 7 2.49 -17.36 -27.19
CA TRP A 7 1.14 -17.13 -27.74
C TRP A 7 0.12 -18.17 -27.25
N PHE A 8 -1.17 -17.87 -27.40
CA PHE A 8 -2.25 -18.79 -27.02
C PHE A 8 -2.05 -20.17 -27.66
N GLY A 9 -2.23 -21.23 -26.85
CA GLY A 9 -2.02 -22.63 -27.26
C GLY A 9 -0.71 -23.27 -26.82
N ASN A 10 0.31 -22.50 -26.36
CA ASN A 10 1.59 -23.04 -25.88
C ASN A 10 1.94 -22.63 -24.43
N LEU A 11 0.94 -22.30 -23.60
CA LEU A 11 1.19 -21.85 -22.22
C LEU A 11 1.72 -22.99 -21.33
N SER A 12 0.97 -24.09 -21.20
CA SER A 12 1.32 -25.22 -20.34
C SER A 12 0.46 -26.44 -20.64
N ARG A 13 0.94 -27.64 -20.30
CA ARG A 13 0.15 -28.88 -20.35
C ARG A 13 -0.73 -28.97 -19.10
N GLN A 14 -2.05 -28.94 -19.26
CA GLN A 14 -3.02 -29.11 -18.18
C GLN A 14 -3.95 -30.27 -18.54
N ASN A 15 -4.02 -31.28 -17.68
CA ASN A 15 -4.88 -32.45 -17.88
C ASN A 15 -5.80 -32.61 -16.65
N GLY A 16 -7.06 -32.96 -16.86
CA GLY A 16 -8.01 -33.30 -15.79
C GLY A 16 -8.68 -32.12 -15.09
N TYR A 17 -8.54 -30.89 -15.60
CA TYR A 17 -9.25 -29.71 -15.11
C TYR A 17 -10.49 -29.45 -15.97
N TYR A 18 -11.65 -29.33 -15.34
CA TYR A 18 -12.91 -28.95 -15.98
C TYR A 18 -13.36 -27.61 -15.42
N GLU A 19 -13.66 -26.66 -16.29
CA GLU A 19 -14.14 -25.34 -15.92
C GLU A 19 -15.59 -25.17 -16.39
N HIS A 20 -16.45 -24.72 -15.48
CA HIS A 20 -17.84 -24.43 -15.78
C HIS A 20 -18.10 -22.94 -15.63
N GLN A 21 -18.69 -22.34 -16.66
CA GLN A 21 -19.01 -20.92 -16.69
C GLN A 21 -20.47 -20.73 -17.11
N ILE A 22 -21.07 -19.65 -16.62
CA ILE A 22 -22.43 -19.22 -17.01
C ILE A 22 -22.27 -17.97 -17.87
N SER A 23 -23.10 -17.83 -18.91
CA SER A 23 -23.12 -16.63 -19.75
C SER A 23 -23.24 -15.35 -18.90
N PRO A 24 -22.44 -14.30 -19.15
CA PRO A 24 -22.50 -13.05 -18.40
C PRO A 24 -23.90 -12.41 -18.39
N PHE A 25 -24.68 -12.60 -19.47
CA PHE A 25 -26.04 -12.07 -19.59
C PHE A 25 -27.06 -12.75 -18.67
N GLN A 26 -26.70 -13.90 -18.08
CA GLN A 26 -27.52 -14.64 -17.13
C GLN A 26 -27.10 -14.38 -15.68
N GLN A 27 -26.04 -13.59 -15.45
CA GLN A 27 -25.50 -13.30 -14.13
C GLN A 27 -25.94 -11.91 -13.63
N ASN A 28 -26.18 -11.81 -12.32
CA ASN A 28 -26.35 -10.53 -11.65
C ASN A 28 -24.96 -9.93 -11.34
N LEU A 29 -24.54 -8.93 -12.11
CA LEU A 29 -23.20 -8.33 -12.05
C LEU A 29 -22.79 -7.83 -10.65
N PHE A 30 -23.74 -7.32 -9.87
CA PHE A 30 -23.48 -6.77 -8.53
C PHE A 30 -23.81 -7.74 -7.39
N LYS A 31 -24.19 -8.99 -7.71
CA LYS A 31 -24.50 -9.99 -6.69
C LYS A 31 -23.24 -10.24 -5.86
N GLY A 32 -23.34 -9.93 -4.57
CA GLY A 32 -22.24 -10.11 -3.62
C GLY A 32 -21.29 -8.92 -3.49
N PHE A 33 -21.57 -7.77 -4.12
CA PHE A 33 -20.75 -6.56 -4.01
C PHE A 33 -20.60 -6.10 -2.56
N PHE A 34 -21.70 -5.96 -1.82
CA PHE A 34 -21.66 -5.59 -0.40
C PHE A 34 -21.31 -6.76 0.51
N ASN A 35 -21.94 -7.93 0.32
CA ASN A 35 -21.64 -9.14 1.09
C ASN A 35 -21.47 -10.33 0.14
N PRO A 36 -20.26 -10.91 -0.02
CA PRO A 36 -19.06 -10.76 0.81
C PRO A 36 -18.02 -9.72 0.33
N GLY A 37 -18.27 -9.00 -0.77
CA GLY A 37 -17.29 -8.15 -1.44
C GLY A 37 -16.67 -7.08 -0.54
N ALA A 38 -17.49 -6.30 0.18
CA ALA A 38 -17.00 -5.26 1.09
C ALA A 38 -16.13 -5.84 2.22
N LYS A 39 -16.50 -7.00 2.78
CA LYS A 39 -15.71 -7.69 3.81
C LYS A 39 -14.34 -8.10 3.27
N LYS A 40 -14.31 -8.74 2.11
CA LYS A 40 -13.04 -9.16 1.46
C LYS A 40 -12.17 -7.96 1.12
N PHE A 41 -12.76 -6.86 0.68
CA PHE A 41 -12.05 -5.61 0.41
C PHE A 41 -11.42 -5.03 1.69
N ALA A 42 -12.18 -4.94 2.79
CA ALA A 42 -11.68 -4.47 4.07
C ALA A 42 -10.52 -5.33 4.58
N PHE A 43 -10.61 -6.67 4.49
CA PHE A 43 -9.51 -7.56 4.86
C PHE A 43 -8.24 -7.34 4.03
N ARG A 44 -8.39 -7.13 2.71
CA ARG A 44 -7.25 -6.85 1.82
C ARG A 44 -6.59 -5.51 2.16
N LEU A 45 -7.39 -4.47 2.35
CA LEU A 45 -6.88 -3.15 2.76
C LEU A 45 -6.19 -3.20 4.11
N GLY A 46 -6.80 -3.86 5.11
CA GLY A 46 -6.18 -4.03 6.43
C GLY A 46 -4.83 -4.72 6.35
N ARG A 47 -4.71 -5.79 5.55
CA ARG A 47 -3.43 -6.49 5.36
C ARG A 47 -2.37 -5.61 4.70
N GLN A 48 -2.73 -4.77 3.73
CA GLN A 48 -1.79 -3.84 3.10
C GLN A 48 -1.42 -2.68 4.04
N ALA A 49 -2.38 -2.18 4.81
CA ALA A 49 -2.16 -1.10 5.77
C ALA A 49 -1.10 -1.46 6.81
N LEU A 50 -0.99 -2.72 7.22
CA LEU A 50 0.08 -3.17 8.14
C LEU A 50 1.50 -2.95 7.61
N PHE A 51 1.69 -2.90 6.29
CA PHE A 51 2.99 -2.65 5.69
C PHE A 51 3.16 -1.20 5.25
N ALA A 52 2.07 -0.51 4.90
CA ALA A 52 2.11 0.88 4.46
C ALA A 52 2.11 1.88 5.64
N LEU A 53 1.37 1.61 6.72
CA LEU A 53 1.26 2.52 7.86
C LEU A 53 2.57 2.72 8.62
N PRO A 54 3.37 1.68 8.93
CA PRO A 54 4.60 1.87 9.70
C PRO A 54 5.59 2.85 9.05
N PRO A 55 5.97 2.73 7.76
CA PRO A 55 6.87 3.71 7.16
C PRO A 55 6.22 5.10 7.07
N MET A 56 4.93 5.21 6.73
CA MET A 56 4.25 6.50 6.67
C MET A 56 4.24 7.22 8.04
N ALA A 57 3.90 6.50 9.12
CA ALA A 57 3.91 7.04 10.46
C ALA A 57 5.32 7.44 10.89
N PHE A 58 6.34 6.60 10.59
CA PHE A 58 7.72 6.92 10.88
C PHE A 58 8.17 8.24 10.23
N TYR A 59 7.93 8.41 8.92
CA TYR A 59 8.30 9.64 8.24
C TYR A 59 7.53 10.85 8.72
N TYR A 60 6.24 10.69 9.02
CA TYR A 60 5.44 11.76 9.61
C TYR A 60 6.06 12.28 10.91
N TYR A 61 6.32 11.39 11.87
CA TYR A 61 6.95 11.79 13.14
C TYR A 61 8.37 12.33 12.96
N LEU A 62 9.15 11.75 12.05
CA LEU A 62 10.50 12.24 11.77
C LEU A 62 10.47 13.68 11.25
N SER A 63 9.57 13.99 10.32
CA SER A 63 9.43 15.34 9.76
C SER A 63 8.96 16.36 10.80
N GLN A 64 8.06 15.97 11.70
CA GLN A 64 7.60 16.81 12.79
C GLN A 64 8.77 17.11 13.75
N TRP A 65 9.50 16.08 14.17
CA TRP A 65 10.67 16.22 15.04
C TRP A 65 11.75 17.11 14.42
N ALA A 66 12.05 16.93 13.13
CA ALA A 66 13.04 17.74 12.43
C ALA A 66 12.62 19.22 12.39
N THR A 67 11.33 19.50 12.18
CA THR A 67 10.80 20.87 12.14
C THR A 67 10.88 21.53 13.52
N GLU A 68 10.47 20.83 14.57
CA GLU A 68 10.52 21.32 15.95
C GLU A 68 11.97 21.58 16.39
N THR A 69 12.87 20.66 16.08
CA THR A 69 14.30 20.76 16.40
C THR A 69 14.95 21.93 15.67
N ASN A 70 14.66 22.11 14.38
CA ASN A 70 15.16 23.23 13.60
C ASN A 70 14.69 24.58 14.20
N ASN A 71 13.39 24.68 14.51
CA ASN A 71 12.84 25.88 15.14
C ASN A 71 13.46 26.16 16.51
N HIS A 72 13.73 25.12 17.30
CA HIS A 72 14.40 25.25 18.59
C HIS A 72 15.80 25.86 18.44
N TYR A 73 16.61 25.36 17.51
CA TYR A 73 17.96 25.87 17.26
C TYR A 73 17.99 27.31 16.72
N HIS A 74 16.96 27.74 16.01
CA HIS A 74 16.84 29.12 15.52
C HIS A 74 16.18 30.07 16.54
N THR A 75 15.84 29.60 17.73
CA THR A 75 15.25 30.44 18.76
C THR A 75 16.32 31.33 19.41
N LYS A 76 15.98 32.60 19.68
CA LYS A 76 16.87 33.59 20.32
C LYS A 76 17.44 33.10 21.66
N ALA A 77 16.69 32.28 22.39
CA ALA A 77 17.13 31.68 23.65
C ALA A 77 18.33 30.73 23.45
N TYR A 78 18.25 29.84 22.46
CA TYR A 78 19.34 28.91 22.11
C TYR A 78 20.56 29.67 21.58
N LEU A 79 20.35 30.63 20.67
CA LEU A 79 21.42 31.48 20.13
C LEU A 79 22.10 32.33 21.20
N LYS A 80 21.39 32.79 22.25
CA LYS A 80 21.99 33.54 23.36
C LYS A 80 22.81 32.64 24.30
N GLN A 81 22.46 31.36 24.39
CA GLN A 81 23.12 30.38 25.26
C GLN A 81 24.37 29.75 24.61
N HIS A 82 24.46 29.73 23.27
CA HIS A 82 25.58 29.14 22.52
C HIS A 82 26.31 30.11 21.57
N GLY A 83 25.79 31.32 21.34
CA GLY A 83 26.44 32.35 20.50
C GLY A 83 27.29 33.35 21.28
N GLY A 84 27.45 33.18 22.60
CA GLY A 84 28.22 34.07 23.49
C GLY A 84 29.62 33.57 23.85
N GLU A 85 30.12 32.50 23.21
CA GLU A 85 31.44 31.90 23.48
C GLU A 85 32.56 32.36 22.50
N HIS A 86 32.43 33.56 21.93
CA HIS A 86 33.50 34.22 21.16
C HIS A 86 33.78 35.64 21.66
#